data_AF-A0A644XAV1-F1
#
_entry.id   AF-A0A644XAV1-F1
#
_cell.length_a   1.000
_cell.length_b   1.000
_cell.length_c   1.000
_cell.angle_alpha   90.00
_cell.angle_beta   90.00
_cell.angle_gamma   90.00
#
_symmetry.space_group_name_H-M   'P 1'
#
loop_
_entity.id
_entity.type
_entity.pdbx_description
1 polymer ?
#
loop_
_entity_poly.entity_id
_entity_poly.type
_entity_poly.pdbx_seq_one_letter_code
_entity_poly.pdbx_strand_id
1 'polypeptide(L)'
;MINALKKAGVTEGSIGIVNVNSATASTVAREKGFRSAFDGTSFKILETQYGEGDAAKSKEIAANYITQGVVGIFGANEGSTVGAGNAIQESGKKVIGVGFDKSDMILELIKNGHLLCTMAQNPDVMGYEGMKTAAKVLAGEKIEKKNVDTGVSVINAEAL
;
A
#
# COMPACT_ATOMS: atom_id res chain seq x y z
N MET A 1 7.04 -2.45 -7.56
CA MET A 1 6.15 -2.78 -8.69
C MET A 1 6.83 -2.66 -10.05
N ILE A 2 7.29 -1.47 -10.49
CA ILE A 2 7.88 -1.26 -11.84
C ILE A 2 8.98 -2.26 -12.20
N ASN A 3 9.93 -2.52 -11.29
CA ASN A 3 11.00 -3.50 -11.54
C ASN A 3 10.46 -4.92 -11.74
N ALA A 4 9.41 -5.30 -11.01
CA ALA A 4 8.79 -6.61 -11.14
C ALA A 4 7.99 -6.73 -12.46
N LEU A 5 7.31 -5.66 -12.88
CA LEU A 5 6.65 -5.58 -14.19
C LEU A 5 7.68 -5.77 -15.32
N LYS A 6 8.79 -5.02 -15.28
CA LYS A 6 9.88 -5.15 -16.26
C LYS A 6 10.49 -6.56 -16.28
N LYS A 7 10.72 -7.18 -15.12
CA LYS A 7 11.22 -8.55 -15.01
C LYS A 7 10.24 -9.58 -15.62
N ALA A 8 8.94 -9.30 -15.58
CA ALA A 8 7.90 -10.10 -16.22
C ALA A 8 7.74 -9.81 -17.72
N GLY A 9 8.57 -8.94 -18.32
CA GLY A 9 8.45 -8.54 -19.72
C GLY A 9 7.33 -7.53 -20.00
N VAL A 10 6.74 -6.95 -18.96
CA VAL A 10 5.67 -5.96 -19.07
C VAL A 10 6.27 -4.56 -18.98
N THR A 11 6.22 -3.81 -20.08
CA THR A 11 6.80 -2.46 -20.18
C THR A 11 5.75 -1.34 -20.26
N GLU A 12 4.49 -1.69 -20.47
CA GLU A 12 3.34 -0.78 -20.52
C GLU A 12 2.08 -1.48 -19.97
N GLY A 13 1.00 -0.72 -19.76
CA GLY A 13 -0.27 -1.24 -19.28
C GLY A 13 -0.92 -0.36 -18.22
N SER A 14 -2.10 -0.77 -17.76
CA SER A 14 -2.87 -0.03 -16.76
C SER A 14 -2.56 -0.47 -15.34
N ILE A 15 -2.55 0.48 -14.39
CA ILE A 15 -2.34 0.24 -12.96
C ILE A 15 -3.57 0.73 -12.19
N GLY A 16 -4.15 -0.13 -11.34
CA GLY A 16 -5.26 0.23 -10.46
C GLY A 16 -4.77 0.78 -9.12
N ILE A 17 -5.53 1.71 -8.52
CA ILE A 17 -5.30 2.18 -7.14
C ILE A 17 -6.58 2.02 -6.34
N VAL A 18 -6.48 1.25 -5.26
CA VAL A 18 -7.53 1.15 -4.23
C VAL A 18 -7.07 1.97 -3.04
N ASN A 19 -7.74 3.09 -2.79
CA ASN A 19 -7.46 4.00 -1.68
C ASN A 19 -8.61 3.96 -0.66
N VAL A 20 -8.44 4.61 0.49
CA VAL A 20 -9.45 4.69 1.57
C VAL A 20 -10.52 5.70 1.17
N ASN A 21 -10.19 6.99 1.18
CA ASN A 21 -11.03 8.10 0.74
C ASN A 21 -10.14 9.31 0.41
N SER A 22 -10.74 10.38 -0.12
CA SER A 22 -10.02 11.61 -0.49
C SER A 22 -9.65 12.51 0.70
N ALA A 23 -10.15 12.22 1.91
CA ALA A 23 -9.95 13.04 3.10
C ALA A 23 -8.79 12.53 3.99
N THR A 24 -8.41 11.26 3.88
CA THR A 24 -7.38 10.65 4.71
C THR A 24 -5.98 11.05 4.24
N ALA A 25 -5.39 12.05 4.90
CA ALA A 25 -4.15 12.69 4.47
C ALA A 25 -2.99 11.71 4.24
N SER A 26 -2.84 10.69 5.09
CA SER A 26 -1.78 9.69 4.96
C SER A 26 -1.90 8.89 3.66
N THR A 27 -3.10 8.43 3.31
CA THR A 27 -3.30 7.60 2.11
C THR A 27 -3.34 8.43 0.84
N VAL A 28 -3.77 9.69 0.90
CA VAL A 28 -3.57 10.68 -0.18
C VAL A 28 -2.08 10.91 -0.45
N ALA A 29 -1.26 11.05 0.60
CA ALA A 29 0.18 11.22 0.44
C ALA A 29 0.86 9.96 -0.14
N ARG A 30 0.45 8.76 0.32
CA ARG A 30 0.92 7.47 -0.23
C ARG A 30 0.61 7.35 -1.72
N GLU A 31 -0.62 7.67 -2.13
CA GLU A 31 -1.01 7.66 -3.53
C GLU A 31 -0.19 8.68 -4.35
N LYS A 32 -0.04 9.91 -3.86
CA LYS A 32 0.76 10.93 -4.56
C LYS A 32 2.19 10.45 -4.79
N GLY A 33 2.82 9.86 -3.77
CA GLY A 33 4.14 9.24 -3.89
C GLY A 33 4.16 8.11 -4.91
N PHE A 34 3.17 7.20 -4.85
CA PHE A 34 3.05 6.11 -5.81
C PHE A 34 2.91 6.62 -7.25
N ARG A 35 2.04 7.60 -7.50
CA ARG A 35 1.85 8.21 -8.83
C ARG A 35 3.16 8.81 -9.36
N SER A 36 3.87 9.56 -8.54
CA SER A 36 5.14 10.18 -8.95
C SER A 36 6.22 9.17 -9.35
N ALA A 37 6.20 7.95 -8.80
CA ALA A 37 7.13 6.90 -9.19
C ALA A 37 6.89 6.36 -10.63
N PHE A 38 5.71 6.60 -11.19
CA PHE A 38 5.35 6.21 -12.55
C PHE A 38 5.47 7.35 -13.58
N ASP A 39 5.83 8.57 -13.14
CA ASP A 39 6.04 9.69 -14.05
C ASP A 39 7.13 9.35 -15.08
N GLY A 40 6.85 9.61 -16.35
CA GLY A 40 7.76 9.28 -17.47
C GLY A 40 7.82 7.80 -17.85
N THR A 41 6.99 6.94 -17.23
CA THR A 41 6.83 5.54 -17.67
C THR A 41 5.71 5.39 -18.68
N SER A 42 5.66 4.27 -19.42
CA SER A 42 4.57 3.94 -20.34
C SER A 42 3.33 3.33 -19.64
N PHE A 43 3.32 3.27 -18.30
CA PHE A 43 2.17 2.76 -17.56
C PHE A 43 1.14 3.86 -17.33
N LYS A 44 -0.13 3.51 -17.48
CA LYS A 44 -1.25 4.41 -17.20
C LYS A 44 -1.86 4.06 -15.85
N ILE A 45 -1.74 4.96 -14.88
CA ILE A 45 -2.48 4.82 -13.62
C ILE A 45 -3.94 5.22 -13.89
N LEU A 46 -4.88 4.31 -13.61
CA LEU A 46 -6.31 4.54 -13.75
C LEU A 46 -6.82 5.51 -12.67
N GLU A 47 -8.09 5.91 -12.81
CA GLU A 47 -8.77 6.68 -11.78
C GLU A 47 -8.78 5.89 -10.47
N THR A 48 -8.45 6.55 -9.35
CA THR A 48 -8.47 5.94 -8.02
C THR A 48 -9.90 5.59 -7.63
N GLN A 49 -10.06 4.42 -7.01
CA GLN A 49 -11.33 4.00 -6.43
C GLN A 49 -11.19 3.87 -4.91
N TYR A 50 -12.26 4.20 -4.18
CA TYR A 50 -12.24 4.34 -2.74
C TYR A 50 -12.99 3.20 -2.03
N GLY A 51 -12.22 2.35 -1.35
CA GLY A 51 -12.69 1.20 -0.59
C GLY A 51 -13.02 1.52 0.86
N GLU A 52 -12.87 2.77 1.33
CA GLU A 52 -13.09 3.20 2.72
C GLU A 52 -12.26 2.44 3.77
N GLY A 53 -11.16 1.81 3.33
CA GLY A 53 -10.36 0.94 4.18
C GLY A 53 -11.02 -0.39 4.52
N ASP A 54 -12.16 -0.70 3.90
CA ASP A 54 -12.84 -1.99 4.02
C ASP A 54 -12.30 -3.00 3.01
N ALA A 55 -11.99 -4.21 3.48
CA ALA A 55 -11.36 -5.23 2.65
C ALA A 55 -12.31 -5.83 1.61
N ALA A 56 -13.60 -6.00 1.93
CA ALA A 56 -14.57 -6.58 1.01
C ALA A 56 -14.87 -5.61 -0.15
N LYS A 57 -15.13 -4.34 0.16
CA LYS A 57 -15.32 -3.28 -0.84
C LYS A 57 -14.07 -3.09 -1.68
N SER A 58 -12.89 -3.09 -1.06
CA SER A 58 -11.61 -3.00 -1.77
C SER A 58 -11.37 -4.17 -2.72
N LYS A 59 -11.81 -5.38 -2.35
CA LYS A 59 -11.74 -6.57 -3.19
C LYS A 59 -12.62 -6.45 -4.43
N GLU A 60 -13.86 -5.98 -4.30
CA GLU A 60 -14.75 -5.76 -5.45
C GLU A 60 -14.16 -4.77 -6.45
N ILE A 61 -13.61 -3.65 -5.93
CA ILE A 61 -12.90 -2.66 -6.74
C ILE A 61 -11.70 -3.29 -7.46
N ALA A 62 -10.87 -4.04 -6.75
CA ALA A 62 -9.71 -4.70 -7.33
C ALA A 62 -10.11 -5.71 -8.41
N ALA A 63 -11.16 -6.52 -8.18
CA ALA A 63 -11.69 -7.46 -9.17
C ALA A 63 -12.16 -6.73 -10.45
N ASN A 64 -12.77 -5.56 -10.31
CA ASN A 64 -13.16 -4.73 -11.46
C ASN A 64 -11.93 -4.24 -12.26
N TYR A 65 -10.85 -3.80 -11.60
CA TYR A 65 -9.61 -3.47 -12.30
C TYR A 65 -8.99 -4.68 -13.00
N ILE A 66 -8.98 -5.85 -12.35
CA ILE A 66 -8.47 -7.10 -12.94
C ILE A 66 -9.29 -7.50 -14.18
N THR A 67 -10.58 -7.23 -14.17
CA THR A 67 -11.47 -7.44 -15.33
C THR A 67 -11.15 -6.47 -16.46
N GLN A 68 -10.81 -5.21 -16.14
CA GLN A 68 -10.33 -4.21 -17.10
C GLN A 68 -8.91 -4.48 -17.62
N GLY A 69 -8.22 -5.51 -17.11
CA GLY A 69 -6.92 -5.94 -17.61
C GLY A 69 -5.74 -5.14 -17.07
N VAL A 70 -5.82 -4.61 -15.84
CA VAL A 70 -4.64 -3.99 -15.21
C VAL A 70 -3.51 -5.00 -15.04
N VAL A 71 -2.27 -4.51 -15.13
CA VAL A 71 -1.05 -5.31 -14.93
C VAL A 71 -0.52 -5.20 -13.49
N GLY A 72 -1.01 -4.22 -12.73
CA GLY A 72 -0.70 -4.08 -11.30
C GLY A 72 -1.77 -3.33 -10.52
N ILE A 73 -1.80 -3.56 -9.21
CA ILE A 73 -2.72 -2.91 -8.28
C ILE A 73 -1.95 -2.41 -7.06
N PHE A 74 -2.25 -1.20 -6.62
CA PHE A 74 -1.75 -0.61 -5.38
C PHE A 74 -2.87 -0.45 -4.34
N GLY A 75 -2.68 -1.01 -3.15
CA GLY A 75 -3.54 -0.79 -1.98
C GLY A 75 -2.95 0.25 -1.02
N ALA A 76 -3.68 1.32 -0.72
CA ALA A 76 -3.12 2.46 0.03
C ALA A 76 -3.11 2.29 1.57
N ASN A 77 -3.82 1.30 2.12
CA ASN A 77 -3.82 0.90 3.53
C ASN A 77 -4.03 -0.61 3.67
N GLU A 78 -4.10 -1.11 4.91
CA GLU A 78 -4.36 -2.52 5.21
C GLU A 78 -5.57 -3.11 4.47
N GLY A 79 -6.77 -2.54 4.63
CA GLY A 79 -7.98 -3.08 4.00
C GLY A 79 -7.92 -3.07 2.47
N SER A 80 -7.38 -2.00 1.88
CA SER A 80 -7.14 -1.94 0.44
C SER A 80 -6.12 -2.97 -0.04
N THR A 81 -5.09 -3.25 0.75
CA THR A 81 -4.04 -4.24 0.45
C THR A 81 -4.55 -5.67 0.52
N VAL A 82 -5.30 -5.99 1.58
CA VAL A 82 -5.97 -7.29 1.74
C VAL A 82 -6.97 -7.51 0.61
N GLY A 83 -7.82 -6.52 0.32
CA GLY A 83 -8.80 -6.61 -0.77
C GLY A 83 -8.14 -6.84 -2.14
N ALA A 84 -7.07 -6.10 -2.44
CA ALA A 84 -6.30 -6.29 -3.67
C ALA A 84 -5.68 -7.68 -3.78
N GLY A 85 -5.02 -8.15 -2.72
CA GLY A 85 -4.38 -9.48 -2.70
C GLY A 85 -5.40 -10.61 -2.85
N ASN A 86 -6.55 -10.53 -2.16
CA ASN A 86 -7.62 -11.52 -2.28
C ASN A 86 -8.22 -11.55 -3.70
N ALA A 87 -8.45 -10.38 -4.32
CA ALA A 87 -8.94 -10.32 -5.69
C ALA A 87 -7.94 -10.92 -6.69
N ILE A 88 -6.63 -10.67 -6.49
CA ILE A 88 -5.57 -11.28 -7.31
C ILE A 88 -5.57 -12.80 -7.15
N GLN A 89 -5.58 -13.30 -5.91
CA GLN A 89 -5.65 -14.72 -5.60
C GLN A 89 -6.82 -15.40 -6.31
N GLU A 90 -8.04 -14.87 -6.14
CA GLU A 90 -9.26 -15.46 -6.70
C GLU A 90 -9.32 -15.38 -8.23
N SER A 91 -8.72 -14.33 -8.82
CA SER A 91 -8.73 -14.19 -10.27
C SER A 91 -7.89 -15.23 -11.00
N GLY A 92 -6.89 -15.82 -10.32
CA GLY A 92 -5.87 -16.67 -10.95
C GLY A 92 -5.01 -15.96 -12.01
N LYS A 93 -5.15 -14.63 -12.17
CA LYS A 93 -4.41 -13.84 -13.16
C LYS A 93 -3.08 -13.37 -12.59
N LYS A 94 -2.11 -13.17 -13.47
CA LYS A 94 -0.80 -12.60 -13.12
C LYS A 94 -0.87 -11.08 -13.07
N VAL A 95 -1.35 -10.55 -11.95
CA VAL A 95 -1.40 -9.10 -11.66
C VAL A 95 -0.45 -8.81 -10.50
N ILE A 96 0.42 -7.80 -10.63
CA ILE A 96 1.39 -7.47 -9.59
C ILE A 96 0.73 -6.56 -8.54
N GLY A 97 0.43 -7.12 -7.37
CA GLY A 97 -0.10 -6.38 -6.22
C GLY A 97 1.01 -5.85 -5.31
N VAL A 98 0.92 -4.59 -4.87
CA VAL A 98 1.71 -4.05 -3.74
C VAL A 98 0.80 -3.24 -2.83
N GLY A 99 1.17 -3.08 -1.56
CA GLY A 99 0.33 -2.31 -0.64
C GLY A 99 1.04 -1.83 0.62
N PHE A 100 0.25 -1.55 1.65
CA PHE A 100 0.68 -1.04 2.94
C PHE A 100 0.21 -1.93 4.09
N ASP A 101 0.90 -1.79 5.21
CA ASP A 101 0.66 -2.48 6.48
C ASP A 101 1.02 -3.97 6.45
N LYS A 102 0.95 -4.66 7.59
CA LYS A 102 1.62 -5.96 7.80
C LYS A 102 0.82 -6.95 8.66
N SER A 103 -0.50 -6.96 8.52
CA SER A 103 -1.33 -8.00 9.15
C SER A 103 -0.95 -9.40 8.65
N ASP A 104 -1.23 -10.43 9.44
CA ASP A 104 -0.92 -11.83 9.10
C ASP A 104 -1.50 -12.22 7.73
N MET A 105 -2.68 -11.72 7.40
CA MET A 105 -3.31 -11.90 6.08
C MET A 105 -2.45 -11.33 4.94
N ILE A 106 -1.89 -10.12 5.09
CA ILE A 106 -1.00 -9.52 4.09
C ILE A 106 0.28 -10.36 3.95
N LEU A 107 0.85 -10.80 5.07
CA LEU A 107 2.07 -11.61 5.07
C LEU A 107 1.82 -12.97 4.40
N GLU A 108 0.66 -13.60 4.64
CA GLU A 108 0.25 -14.83 3.97
C GLU A 108 0.05 -14.63 2.47
N LEU A 109 -0.61 -13.55 2.04
CA LEU A 109 -0.76 -13.20 0.64
C LEU A 109 0.58 -12.98 -0.07
N ILE A 110 1.58 -12.41 0.62
CA ILE A 110 2.95 -12.28 0.12
C ILE A 110 3.62 -13.65 0.02
N LYS A 111 3.54 -14.46 1.08
CA LYS A 111 4.11 -15.81 1.15
C LYS A 111 3.58 -16.71 0.02
N ASN A 112 2.30 -16.58 -0.30
CA ASN A 112 1.63 -17.35 -1.35
C ASN A 112 1.78 -16.71 -2.75
N GLY A 113 2.49 -15.58 -2.87
CA GLY A 113 2.80 -14.93 -4.16
C GLY A 113 1.65 -14.12 -4.77
N HIS A 114 0.61 -13.83 -4.00
CA HIS A 114 -0.53 -13.01 -4.43
C HIS A 114 -0.29 -11.50 -4.23
N LEU A 115 0.67 -11.15 -3.36
CA LEU A 115 1.23 -9.81 -3.24
C LEU A 115 2.75 -9.88 -3.42
N LEU A 116 3.32 -8.92 -4.16
CA LEU A 116 4.76 -8.81 -4.34
C LEU A 116 5.45 -8.36 -3.05
N CYS A 117 4.91 -7.31 -2.44
CA CYS A 117 5.44 -6.71 -1.22
C CYS A 117 4.43 -5.77 -0.56
N THR A 118 4.68 -5.44 0.69
CA THR A 118 3.96 -4.40 1.44
C THR A 118 4.92 -3.43 2.10
N MET A 119 4.48 -2.18 2.29
CA MET A 119 5.17 -1.19 3.09
C MET A 119 4.68 -1.25 4.53
N ALA A 120 5.50 -1.81 5.41
CA ALA A 120 5.23 -1.93 6.83
C ALA A 120 5.67 -0.67 7.59
N GLN A 121 4.72 -0.09 8.33
CA GLN A 121 5.00 1.00 9.26
C GLN A 121 5.48 0.46 10.62
N ASN A 122 5.91 1.36 11.50
CA ASN A 122 6.35 1.00 12.85
C ASN A 122 5.40 1.55 13.95
N PRO A 123 4.25 0.90 14.20
CA PRO A 123 3.26 1.38 15.17
C PRO A 123 3.79 1.42 16.61
N ASP A 124 4.73 0.54 16.97
CA ASP A 124 5.35 0.54 18.30
C ASP A 124 6.18 1.80 18.52
N VAL A 125 6.97 2.20 17.51
CA VAL A 125 7.73 3.47 17.55
C VAL A 125 6.79 4.67 17.52
N MET A 126 5.71 4.63 16.74
CA MET A 126 4.69 5.70 16.75
C MET A 126 4.08 5.89 18.13
N GLY A 127 3.66 4.80 18.78
CA GLY A 127 3.09 4.82 20.13
C GLY A 127 4.10 5.30 21.17
N TYR A 128 5.31 4.75 21.14
CA TYR A 128 6.37 5.12 22.08
C TYR A 128 6.77 6.59 21.95
N GLU A 129 7.11 7.07 20.75
CA GLU A 129 7.52 8.46 20.54
C GLU A 129 6.36 9.43 20.79
N GLY A 130 5.13 9.04 20.48
CA GLY A 130 3.92 9.81 20.82
C GLY A 130 3.75 10.00 22.33
N MET A 131 3.77 8.91 23.10
CA MET A 131 3.63 8.95 24.56
C MET A 131 4.79 9.66 25.24
N LYS A 132 6.02 9.42 24.78
CA LYS A 132 7.23 10.12 25.24
C LYS A 132 7.13 11.62 25.01
N THR A 133 6.66 12.05 23.84
CA THR A 133 6.46 13.47 23.52
C THR A 133 5.37 14.08 24.41
N ALA A 134 4.25 13.40 24.61
CA ALA A 134 3.19 13.87 25.49
C ALA A 134 3.67 14.04 26.95
N ALA A 135 4.43 13.08 27.48
CA ALA A 135 5.01 13.16 28.81
C ALA A 135 5.94 14.37 28.97
N LYS A 136 6.80 14.64 27.99
CA LYS A 136 7.69 15.81 27.97
C LYS A 136 6.91 17.13 28.02
N VAL A 137 5.84 17.25 27.23
CA VAL A 137 4.98 18.45 27.24
C VAL A 137 4.36 18.66 28.62
N LEU A 138 3.85 17.59 29.24
CA LEU A 138 3.26 17.65 30.59
C LEU A 138 4.29 18.02 31.67
N ALA A 139 5.56 17.67 31.47
CA ALA A 139 6.68 18.07 32.33
C ALA A 139 7.19 19.50 32.07
N GLY A 140 6.61 20.24 31.12
CA GLY A 140 7.04 21.59 30.75
C GLY A 140 8.31 21.65 29.90
N GLU A 141 8.75 20.51 29.33
CA GLU A 141 9.92 20.47 28.45
C GLU A 141 9.59 21.05 27.06
N LYS A 142 10.63 21.57 26.38
CA LYS A 142 10.52 22.01 24.98
C LYS A 142 10.67 20.83 24.04
N ILE A 143 9.81 20.77 23.01
CA ILE A 143 9.90 19.78 21.94
C ILE A 143 10.78 20.31 20.81
N GLU A 144 11.97 19.73 20.67
CA GLU A 144 12.97 20.18 19.69
C GLU A 144 12.61 19.83 18.24
N LYS A 145 11.97 18.67 18.02
CA LYS A 145 11.60 18.18 16.69
C LYS A 145 10.09 18.15 16.55
N LYS A 146 9.56 18.94 15.62
CA LYS A 146 8.12 18.95 15.31
C LYS A 146 7.63 17.69 14.59
N ASN A 147 8.52 17.04 13.84
CA ASN A 147 8.22 15.83 13.08
C ASN A 147 9.20 14.71 13.49
N VAL A 148 8.66 13.51 13.68
CA VAL A 148 9.44 12.30 13.94
C VAL A 148 9.13 11.31 12.83
N ASP A 149 10.15 10.94 12.06
CA ASP A 149 10.04 9.84 11.11
C ASP A 149 10.11 8.53 11.90
N THR A 150 9.07 7.71 11.79
CA THR A 150 8.95 6.43 12.49
C THR A 150 9.45 5.26 11.64
N GLY A 151 9.89 5.56 10.40
CA GLY A 151 10.44 4.59 9.47
C GLY A 151 9.37 3.79 8.73
N VAL A 152 9.81 3.18 7.64
CA VAL A 152 9.05 2.24 6.83
C VAL A 152 9.98 1.13 6.35
N SER A 153 9.49 -0.10 6.35
CA SER A 153 10.20 -1.27 5.82
C SER A 153 9.41 -1.85 4.66
N VAL A 154 10.11 -2.32 3.63
CA VAL A 154 9.49 -3.12 2.57
C VAL A 154 9.57 -4.58 2.98
N ILE A 155 8.42 -5.24 3.13
CA ILE A 155 8.34 -6.68 3.38
C ILE A 155 7.95 -7.37 2.09
N ASN A 156 8.77 -8.32 1.65
CA ASN A 156 8.54 -9.19 0.50
C ASN A 156 8.78 -10.65 0.93
N ALA A 157 8.61 -11.61 0.02
CA ALA A 157 8.79 -13.02 0.35
C ALA A 157 10.20 -13.41 0.84
N GLU A 158 11.24 -12.64 0.51
CA GLU A 158 12.61 -12.87 0.98
C GLU A 158 12.82 -12.39 2.44
N ALA A 159 11.99 -11.45 2.89
CA ALA A 159 12.06 -10.84 4.22
C ALA A 159 11.07 -11.46 5.23
N LEU A 160 10.28 -12.45 4.81
CA LEU A 160 9.39 -13.25 5.67
C LEU A 160 10.16 -14.44 6.28
#